data_AF-A0A2T6CZA5-F1
#
_entry.id   AF-A0A2T6CZA5-F1
#
_cell.length_a   1.000
_cell.length_b   1.000
_cell.length_c   1.000
_cell.angle_alpha   90.00
_cell.angle_beta   90.00
_cell.angle_gamma   90.00
#
_symmetry.space_group_name_H-M   'P 1'
#
loop_
_entity.id
_entity.type
_entity.pdbx_description
1 polymer ?
#
loop_
_entity_poly.entity_id
_entity_poly.type
_entity_poly.pdbx_seq_one_letter_code
_entity_poly.pdbx_strand_id
1 'polypeptide(L)'
;MDLLTFLAPLFLLFEVWQLVISERYLGLKQIARGADPRTLGLREVTAFFWSTTLFVYWAWMALLLFTRTGRSQGIALLAVSMLGFAIRRGAPLKWILVILTLEGAIRIGLLFALCAMLWWRHLR
;
A
#
# COMPACT_ATOMS: atom_id res chain seq x y z
N MET A 1 -5.56 -9.32 22.47
CA MET A 1 -5.33 -9.42 21.00
C MET A 1 -6.15 -8.32 20.37
N ASP A 2 -5.51 -7.37 19.68
CA ASP A 2 -6.19 -6.18 19.20
C ASP A 2 -6.83 -6.49 17.84
N LEU A 3 -8.14 -6.27 17.70
CA LEU A 3 -8.90 -6.51 16.45
C LEU A 3 -8.21 -5.89 15.22
N LEU A 4 -7.57 -4.75 15.42
CA LEU A 4 -6.82 -4.03 14.39
C LEU A 4 -5.69 -4.85 13.78
N THR A 5 -4.99 -5.68 14.55
CA THR A 5 -3.87 -6.47 14.02
C THR A 5 -4.33 -7.62 13.11
N PHE A 6 -5.57 -8.12 13.29
CA PHE A 6 -6.14 -9.17 12.43
C PHE A 6 -6.51 -8.69 11.02
N LEU A 7 -6.57 -7.37 10.79
CA LEU A 7 -6.76 -6.81 9.45
C LEU A 7 -5.46 -6.81 8.61
N ALA A 8 -4.30 -7.06 9.22
CA ALA A 8 -3.01 -7.09 8.52
C ALA A 8 -2.97 -8.03 7.29
N PRO A 9 -3.46 -9.29 7.33
CA PRO A 9 -3.48 -10.16 6.15
C PRO A 9 -4.37 -9.63 5.03
N LEU A 10 -5.49 -8.98 5.35
CA LEU A 10 -6.34 -8.34 4.35
C LEU A 10 -5.60 -7.21 3.63
N PHE A 11 -4.91 -6.35 4.39
CA PHE A 11 -4.11 -5.27 3.79
C PHE A 11 -2.86 -5.77 3.08
N LEU A 12 -2.30 -6.92 3.46
CA LEU A 12 -1.23 -7.57 2.72
C LEU A 12 -1.68 -7.97 1.31
N LEU A 13 -2.86 -8.58 1.20
CA LEU A 13 -3.45 -8.93 -0.10
C LEU A 13 -3.76 -7.67 -0.91
N PHE A 14 -4.28 -6.63 -0.26
CA PHE A 14 -4.52 -5.34 -0.90
C PHE A 14 -3.22 -4.74 -1.47
N GLU A 15 -2.12 -4.76 -0.71
CA GLU A 15 -0.83 -4.21 -1.13
C GLU A 15 -0.25 -4.95 -2.35
N VAL A 16 -0.35 -6.29 -2.36
CA VAL A 16 0.03 -7.10 -3.54
C VAL A 16 -0.85 -6.72 -4.74
N TRP A 17 -2.16 -6.57 -4.52
CA TRP A 17 -3.09 -6.15 -5.56
C TRP A 17 -2.78 -4.73 -6.09
N GLN A 18 -2.35 -3.80 -5.23
CA GLN A 18 -1.92 -2.47 -5.65
C GLN A 18 -0.71 -2.53 -6.59
N LEU A 19 0.25 -3.42 -6.35
CA LEU A 19 1.40 -3.60 -7.24
C LEU A 19 1.00 -4.15 -8.60
N VAL A 20 0.12 -5.15 -8.64
CA VAL A 20 -0.41 -5.72 -9.89
C VAL A 20 -1.14 -4.65 -10.71
N ILE A 21 -1.96 -3.84 -10.07
CA ILE A 21 -2.66 -2.73 -10.72
C ILE A 21 -1.67 -1.65 -11.17
N SER A 22 -0.67 -1.31 -10.36
CA SER A 22 0.36 -0.33 -10.74
C SER A 22 1.11 -0.77 -12.00
N GLU A 23 1.51 -2.03 -12.10
CA GLU A 23 2.13 -2.58 -13.31
C GLU A 23 1.18 -2.55 -14.52
N ARG A 24 -0.12 -2.79 -14.33
CA ARG A 24 -1.09 -2.76 -15.42
C ARG A 24 -1.25 -1.37 -16.06
N TYR A 25 -1.25 -0.32 -15.26
CA TYR A 25 -1.51 1.05 -15.71
C TYR A 25 -0.25 1.89 -15.92
N LEU A 26 0.84 1.60 -15.21
CA LEU A 26 2.10 2.35 -15.26
C LEU A 26 3.28 1.50 -15.74
N GLY A 27 3.04 0.24 -16.09
CA GLY A 27 4.06 -0.72 -16.52
C GLY A 27 4.84 -0.29 -17.75
N LEU A 28 5.95 -0.98 -17.98
CA LEU A 28 6.86 -0.74 -19.11
C LEU A 28 6.14 -0.80 -20.47
N LYS A 29 5.10 -1.64 -20.59
CA LYS A 29 4.27 -1.74 -21.79
C LYS A 29 3.49 -0.46 -22.12
N GLN A 30 3.07 0.30 -21.11
CA GLN A 30 2.36 1.57 -21.30
C GLN A 30 3.34 2.70 -21.64
N ILE A 31 4.50 2.71 -20.97
CA ILE A 31 5.59 3.65 -21.25
C ILE A 31 6.07 3.50 -22.70
N ALA A 32 6.25 2.26 -23.17
CA ALA A 32 6.64 1.98 -24.55
C ALA A 32 5.63 2.45 -25.60
N ARG A 33 4.35 2.56 -25.22
CA ARG A 33 3.25 3.04 -26.09
C ARG A 33 3.04 4.55 -26.02
N GLY A 34 3.78 5.26 -25.16
CA GLY A 34 3.57 6.68 -24.91
C GLY A 34 2.17 7.02 -24.38
N ALA A 35 1.45 6.02 -23.85
CA ALA A 35 0.09 6.21 -23.36
C ALA A 35 0.14 7.01 -22.06
N ASP A 36 -0.57 8.14 -22.00
CA ASP A 36 -0.72 8.90 -20.76
C ASP A 36 -1.65 8.12 -19.81
N PRO A 37 -1.19 7.70 -18.62
CA PRO A 37 -2.03 6.98 -17.65
C PRO A 37 -3.27 7.76 -17.24
N ARG A 38 -3.27 9.09 -17.39
CA ARG A 38 -4.39 9.97 -17.05
C ARG A 38 -5.56 9.86 -18.03
N THR A 39 -5.32 9.38 -19.25
CA THR A 39 -6.38 9.18 -20.24
C THR A 39 -7.00 7.78 -20.16
N LEU A 40 -6.35 6.86 -19.42
CA LEU A 40 -6.89 5.55 -19.04
C LEU A 40 -7.90 5.73 -17.90
N GLY A 41 -9.02 6.40 -18.17
CA GLY A 41 -10.08 6.65 -17.19
C GLY A 41 -10.56 5.34 -16.55
N LEU A 42 -10.34 5.17 -15.25
CA LEU A 42 -10.97 4.07 -14.51
C LEU A 42 -12.48 4.30 -14.47
N ARG A 43 -13.26 3.21 -14.57
CA ARG A 43 -14.71 3.26 -14.36
C ARG A 43 -14.99 3.85 -12.97
N GLU A 44 -15.96 4.74 -12.89
CA GLU A 44 -16.30 5.51 -11.68
C GLU A 44 -16.49 4.61 -10.44
N VAL A 45 -17.20 3.50 -10.59
CA VAL A 45 -17.41 2.51 -9.52
C VAL A 45 -16.09 1.97 -8.99
N THR A 46 -15.16 1.62 -9.89
CA THR A 46 -13.84 1.13 -9.49
C THR A 46 -13.05 2.21 -8.78
N ALA A 47 -13.08 3.45 -9.29
CA ALA A 47 -12.40 4.59 -8.67
C ALA A 47 -12.94 4.89 -7.26
N PHE A 48 -14.25 4.81 -7.05
CA PHE A 48 -14.90 4.98 -5.75
C PHE A 48 -14.41 3.94 -4.76
N PHE A 49 -14.60 2.64 -5.06
CA PHE A 49 -14.19 1.57 -4.13
C PHE A 49 -12.69 1.62 -3.86
N TRP A 50 -11.87 1.89 -4.87
CA TRP A 50 -10.42 2.00 -4.71
C TRP A 50 -10.03 3.13 -3.76
N SER A 51 -10.64 4.31 -3.93
CA SER A 51 -10.36 5.48 -3.10
C SER A 51 -10.83 5.26 -1.66
N THR A 52 -11.99 4.63 -1.47
CA THR A 52 -12.49 4.26 -0.15
C THR A 52 -11.56 3.26 0.53
N THR A 53 -11.10 2.21 -0.16
CA THR A 53 -10.16 1.24 0.42
C THR A 53 -8.83 1.88 0.80
N LEU A 54 -8.30 2.78 -0.04
CA LEU A 54 -7.11 3.57 0.30
C LEU A 54 -7.32 4.40 1.57
N PHE A 55 -8.46 5.07 1.70
CA PHE A 55 -8.77 5.87 2.87
C PHE A 55 -8.88 5.02 4.14
N VAL A 56 -9.59 3.89 4.05
CA VAL A 56 -9.72 2.93 5.17
C VAL A 56 -8.35 2.36 5.56
N TYR A 57 -7.48 2.09 4.60
CA TYR A 57 -6.12 1.60 4.87
C TYR A 57 -5.29 2.64 5.63
N TRP A 58 -5.33 3.91 5.20
CA TRP A 58 -4.69 5.01 5.93
C TRP A 58 -5.24 5.21 7.34
N ALA A 59 -6.56 5.18 7.49
CA ALA A 59 -7.20 5.24 8.79
C ALA A 59 -6.75 4.09 9.69
N TRP A 60 -6.69 2.87 9.15
CA TRP A 60 -6.20 1.70 9.87
C TRP A 60 -4.73 1.84 10.31
N MET A 61 -3.85 2.33 9.44
CA MET A 61 -2.46 2.61 9.78
C MET A 61 -2.34 3.62 10.94
N ALA A 62 -3.17 4.67 10.93
CA ALA A 62 -3.24 5.63 12.05
C ALA A 62 -3.78 4.99 13.33
N LEU A 63 -4.79 4.13 13.23
CA LEU A 63 -5.36 3.41 14.38
C LEU A 63 -4.36 2.44 15.03
N LEU A 64 -3.45 1.84 14.25
CA LEU A 64 -2.38 1.00 14.79
C LEU A 64 -1.48 1.73 15.81
N LEU A 65 -1.35 3.06 15.71
CA LEU A 65 -0.56 3.87 16.66
C LEU A 65 -1.11 3.83 18.09
N PHE A 66 -2.41 3.54 18.25
CA PHE A 66 -3.05 3.40 19.56
C PHE A 66 -2.91 2.00 20.15
N THR A 67 -2.47 1.01 19.36
CA THR A 67 -2.22 -0.36 19.84
C THR A 67 -0.82 -0.51 20.39
N ARG A 68 -0.61 -1.33 21.43
CA ARG A 68 0.75 -1.60 21.94
C ARG A 68 1.53 -2.53 21.02
N THR A 69 0.83 -3.41 20.31
CA THR A 69 1.43 -4.49 19.50
C THR A 69 1.88 -4.02 18.13
N GLY A 70 1.06 -3.20 17.46
CA GLY A 70 1.29 -2.79 16.07
C GLY A 70 1.85 -1.37 15.93
N ARG A 71 2.15 -0.66 17.02
CA ARG A 71 2.57 0.75 16.97
C ARG A 71 3.83 0.97 16.13
N SER A 72 4.87 0.14 16.30
CA SER A 72 6.12 0.32 15.55
C SER A 72 5.92 0.08 14.06
N GLN A 73 5.14 -0.94 13.68
CA GLN A 73 4.79 -1.20 12.27
C GLN A 73 3.89 -0.10 11.71
N GLY A 74 2.92 0.40 12.49
CA GLY A 74 2.06 1.52 12.09
C GLY A 74 2.84 2.79 11.79
N ILE A 75 3.83 3.14 12.65
CA ILE A 75 4.74 4.27 12.41
C ILE A 75 5.53 4.05 11.11
N ALA A 76 6.12 2.86 10.94
CA ALA A 76 6.92 2.56 9.75
C ALA A 76 6.09 2.60 8.46
N LEU A 77 4.87 2.05 8.48
CA LEU A 77 3.94 2.08 7.35
C LEU A 77 3.57 3.52 6.97
N LEU A 78 3.19 4.35 7.95
CA LEU A 78 2.88 5.76 7.71
C LEU A 78 4.09 6.53 7.18
N ALA A 79 5.27 6.31 7.74
CA ALA A 79 6.50 6.97 7.30
C ALA A 79 6.82 6.63 5.84
N VAL A 80 6.76 5.35 5.47
CA VAL A 80 7.01 4.88 4.10
C VAL A 80 5.98 5.45 3.13
N SER A 81 4.69 5.47 3.49
CA SER A 81 3.64 6.04 2.63
C SER A 81 3.77 7.56 2.45
N MET A 82 4.12 8.30 3.51
CA MET A 82 4.35 9.74 3.44
C MET A 82 5.57 10.09 2.58
N LEU A 83 6.69 9.38 2.80
CA LEU A 83 7.91 9.56 2.02
C LEU A 83 7.67 9.22 0.55
N GLY A 84 7.03 8.09 0.27
CA GLY A 84 6.70 7.70 -1.09
C GLY A 84 5.77 8.70 -1.80
N PHE A 85 4.80 9.27 -1.09
CA PHE A 85 3.97 10.36 -1.63
C PHE A 85 4.80 11.62 -1.94
N ALA A 86 5.69 12.04 -1.04
CA ALA A 86 6.55 13.20 -1.23
C ALA A 86 7.48 13.02 -2.46
N ILE A 87 8.09 11.84 -2.60
CA ILE A 87 8.98 11.52 -3.71
C ILE A 87 8.20 11.49 -5.03
N ARG A 88 7.03 10.85 -5.07
CA ARG A 88 6.20 10.79 -6.29
C ARG A 88 5.78 12.16 -6.80
N ARG A 89 5.51 13.11 -5.90
CA ARG A 89 5.07 14.46 -6.29
C ARG A 89 6.11 15.19 -7.14
N GLY A 90 7.40 14.93 -6.94
CA GLY A 90 8.50 15.55 -7.69
C GLY A 90 9.07 14.69 -8.84
N ALA A 91 8.62 13.44 -8.98
CA ALA A 91 9.20 12.49 -9.93
C ALA A 91 8.49 12.53 -11.30
N PRO A 92 9.24 12.40 -12.42
CA PRO A 92 8.62 12.23 -13.73
C PRO A 92 7.93 10.87 -13.83
N LEU A 93 6.89 10.76 -14.65
CA LEU A 93 6.02 9.58 -14.81
C LEU A 93 6.81 8.26 -14.98
N LYS A 94 7.94 8.29 -15.70
CA LYS A 94 8.81 7.13 -15.92
C LYS A 94 9.36 6.48 -14.65
N TRP A 95 9.51 7.23 -13.55
CA TRP A 95 10.04 6.73 -12.28
C TRP A 95 8.95 6.32 -11.30
N ILE A 96 7.68 6.67 -11.56
CA ILE A 96 6.59 6.44 -10.62
C ILE A 96 6.38 4.95 -10.35
N LEU A 97 6.46 4.10 -11.38
CA LEU A 97 6.33 2.66 -11.23
C LEU A 97 7.44 2.10 -10.30
N VAL A 98 8.69 2.50 -10.51
CA VAL A 98 9.82 2.06 -9.68
C VAL A 98 9.62 2.46 -8.22
N ILE A 99 9.18 3.70 -7.98
CA ILE A 99 8.89 4.21 -6.64
C ILE A 99 7.75 3.43 -6.00
N LEU A 100 6.65 3.17 -6.73
CA LEU A 100 5.50 2.40 -6.25
C LEU A 100 5.89 0.96 -5.91
N THR A 101 6.74 0.33 -6.72
CA THR A 101 7.22 -1.04 -6.49
C THR A 101 8.09 -1.12 -5.25
N LEU A 102 9.05 -0.19 -5.08
CA LEU A 102 9.89 -0.14 -3.87
C LEU A 102 9.06 0.13 -2.62
N GLU A 103 8.17 1.13 -2.67
CA GLU A 103 7.29 1.45 -1.55
C GLU A 103 6.38 0.26 -1.19
N GLY A 104 5.77 -0.38 -2.19
CA GLY A 104 4.92 -1.55 -1.99
C GLY A 104 5.69 -2.73 -1.42
N ALA A 105 6.91 -3.00 -1.89
CA ALA A 105 7.75 -4.07 -1.34
C ALA A 105 8.07 -3.85 0.15
N ILE A 106 8.39 -2.61 0.54
CA ILE A 106 8.63 -2.27 1.95
C ILE A 106 7.34 -2.45 2.77
N ARG A 107 6.20 -1.96 2.29
CA ARG A 107 4.91 -2.12 2.97
C ARG A 107 4.50 -3.59 3.12
N ILE A 108 4.69 -4.41 2.08
CA ILE A 108 4.48 -5.87 2.13
C ILE A 108 5.37 -6.50 3.20
N GLY A 109 6.65 -6.15 3.26
CA GLY A 109 7.57 -6.65 4.29
C GLY A 109 7.12 -6.31 5.71
N LEU A 110 6.67 -5.07 5.94
CA LEU A 110 6.15 -4.62 7.23
C LEU A 110 4.85 -5.35 7.63
N LEU A 111 3.93 -5.52 6.68
CA LEU A 111 2.67 -6.26 6.90
C LEU A 111 2.92 -7.74 7.15
N PHE A 112 3.86 -8.35 6.41
CA PHE A 112 4.26 -9.73 6.61
C PHE A 112 4.87 -9.92 8.01
N ALA A 113 5.74 -9.00 8.45
CA ALA A 113 6.29 -9.02 9.80
C ALA A 113 5.19 -8.89 10.87
N LEU A 114 4.18 -8.04 10.65
CA LEU A 114 3.02 -7.90 11.55
C LEU A 114 2.20 -9.20 11.63
N CYS A 115 1.94 -9.85 10.49
CA CYS A 115 1.28 -11.16 10.42
C CYS A 115 2.09 -12.25 11.13
N ALA A 116 3.41 -12.29 10.91
CA ALA A 116 4.30 -13.24 11.57
C ALA A 116 4.28 -13.07 13.10
N MET A 117 4.35 -11.83 13.60
CA MET A 117 4.24 -11.56 15.03
C MET A 117 2.87 -11.99 15.62
N LEU A 118 1.78 -11.77 14.88
CA LEU A 118 0.44 -12.20 15.29
C LEU A 118 0.38 -13.73 15.41
N TRP A 119 0.90 -14.44 14.41
CA TRP A 119 0.97 -15.90 14.38
C TRP A 119 1.81 -16.46 15.54
N TRP A 120 3.00 -15.91 15.76
CA TRP A 120 3.89 -16.31 16.85
C TRP A 120 3.27 -16.10 18.24
N ARG A 121 2.45 -15.07 18.41
CA ARG A 121 1.72 -14.81 19.66
C ARG A 121 0.48 -15.68 19.83
N HIS A 122 -0.09 -16.22 18.76
CA HIS A 122 -1.22 -17.15 18.86
C HIS A 122 -0.78 -18.57 19.24
N LEU A 123 0.46 -18.94 18.90
CA LEU A 123 1.06 -20.23 19.22
C LEU A 123 1.63 -20.35 20.65
N ARG A 124 1.80 -19.24 21.37
CA ARG A 124 2.24 -19.20 22.79
C ARG A 124 1.06 -18.93 23.70
#